data_AF-A0A2N2Z897-F1
#
_entry.id   AF-A0A2N2Z897-F1
#
_cell.length_a   1.000
_cell.length_b   1.000
_cell.length_c   1.000
_cell.angle_alpha   90.00
_cell.angle_beta   90.00
_cell.angle_gamma   90.00
#
_symmetry.space_group_name_H-M   'P 1'
#
loop_
_entity.id
_entity.type
_entity.pdbx_description
1 polymer ?
#
loop_
_entity_poly.entity_id
_entity_poly.type
_entity_poly.pdbx_seq_one_letter_code
_entity_poly.pdbx_strand_id
1 'polypeptide(L)'
;MEQLVKIVEITFESLLQIWPFLIITIPTSVIVNVSGASKYISKSLNKNVLLSIFLATVVGAFSPFCSCGVIPIITSLLIGGVPLAPVMSFWIASPSMDPEIFFLSVATIGWKLSVWRLVSTFIISLSAGFISHFAIKRGYLGKELLRDGKQSRPTKTLNSLLQESIYIIKKAIQKGTSQKVDAQLITVETSSIRGKVNCCVSTREEDVVINDSTPNNVICKCDEQKPVVNELLYKRLFNETWKASFMVVKFMSIAFLISAVLKLYLPQDAIASLMGSNNPFAVVIATLVGTLFYSSNLTALPLVSGLLSLGMNQASALAFLIAGPTTAIPAMVAVWGIANRRVFALYISFSIVGAIVFGFLYLIII
;
A
#
# COMPACT_ATOMS: atom_id res chain seq x y z
N MET A 1 21.75 26.50 -18.19
CA MET A 1 20.52 26.37 -18.99
C MET A 1 20.44 25.02 -19.68
N GLU A 2 21.47 24.58 -20.41
CA GLU A 2 21.45 23.30 -21.15
C GLU A 2 21.16 22.04 -20.31
N GLN A 3 21.71 21.96 -19.09
CA GLN A 3 21.41 20.82 -18.21
C GLN A 3 19.95 20.80 -17.73
N LEU A 4 19.36 21.97 -17.47
CA LEU A 4 17.95 22.06 -17.08
C LEU A 4 17.03 21.64 -18.23
N VAL A 5 17.35 22.01 -19.47
CA VAL A 5 16.59 21.59 -20.66
C VAL A 5 16.64 20.07 -20.83
N LYS A 6 17.82 19.45 -20.70
CA LYS A 6 17.96 17.97 -20.74
C LYS A 6 17.18 17.27 -19.64
N ILE A 7 17.14 17.81 -18.43
CA ILE A 7 16.37 17.23 -17.31
C ILE A 7 14.87 17.30 -17.59
N VAL A 8 14.39 18.44 -18.09
CA VAL A 8 12.97 18.64 -18.45
C VAL A 8 12.57 17.70 -19.57
N GLU A 9 13.40 17.55 -20.60
CA GLU A 9 13.13 16.68 -21.75
C GLU A 9 13.10 15.20 -21.36
N ILE A 10 14.08 14.73 -20.57
CA ILE A 10 14.08 13.35 -20.02
C ILE A 10 12.85 13.09 -19.14
N THR A 11 12.46 14.07 -18.34
CA THR A 11 11.28 13.96 -17.47
C THR A 11 10.01 13.92 -18.32
N PHE A 12 9.92 14.73 -19.37
CA PHE A 12 8.76 14.82 -20.25
C PHE A 12 8.60 13.55 -21.11
N GLU A 13 9.70 13.00 -21.64
CA GLU A 13 9.72 11.71 -22.34
C GLU A 13 9.30 10.56 -21.43
N SER A 14 9.86 10.50 -20.21
CA SER A 14 9.46 9.50 -19.22
C SER A 14 7.98 9.63 -18.86
N LEU A 15 7.48 10.86 -18.74
CA LEU A 15 6.08 11.14 -18.46
C LEU A 15 5.19 10.71 -19.63
N LEU A 16 5.57 11.01 -20.88
CA LEU A 16 4.84 10.61 -22.09
C LEU A 16 4.81 9.09 -22.26
N GLN A 17 5.89 8.39 -21.92
CA GLN A 17 5.94 6.93 -21.98
C GLN A 17 5.08 6.28 -20.87
N ILE A 18 5.05 6.88 -19.67
CA ILE A 18 4.24 6.39 -18.54
C ILE A 18 2.76 6.77 -18.73
N TRP A 19 2.44 7.88 -19.40
CA TRP A 19 1.09 8.39 -19.60
C TRP A 19 0.08 7.38 -20.16
N PRO A 20 0.38 6.61 -21.24
CA PRO A 20 -0.54 5.59 -21.76
C PRO A 20 -0.78 4.47 -20.75
N PHE A 21 0.25 4.03 -20.02
CA PHE A 21 0.07 3.06 -18.92
C PHE A 21 -0.79 3.66 -17.80
N LEU A 22 -0.60 4.91 -17.45
CA LEU A 22 -1.40 5.62 -16.43
C LEU A 22 -2.87 5.71 -16.85
N ILE A 23 -3.14 6.05 -18.12
CA ILE A 23 -4.49 6.12 -18.70
C ILE A 23 -5.18 4.77 -18.70
N ILE A 24 -4.47 3.66 -18.87
CA ILE A 24 -5.06 2.30 -18.88
C ILE A 24 -5.19 1.73 -17.46
N THR A 25 -4.17 1.90 -16.62
CA THR A 25 -4.09 1.29 -15.28
C THR A 25 -5.03 1.97 -14.29
N ILE A 26 -5.23 3.29 -14.38
CA ILE A 26 -6.14 4.01 -13.48
C ILE A 26 -7.59 3.53 -13.64
N PRO A 27 -8.21 3.54 -14.83
CA PRO A 27 -9.56 3.03 -15.00
C PRO A 27 -9.67 1.58 -14.57
N THR A 28 -8.69 0.75 -14.94
CA THR A 28 -8.67 -0.67 -14.54
C THR A 28 -8.63 -0.83 -13.03
N SER A 29 -7.79 -0.07 -12.33
CA SER A 29 -7.69 -0.12 -10.86
C SER A 29 -8.99 0.34 -10.20
N VAL A 30 -9.62 1.39 -10.71
CA VAL A 30 -10.87 1.87 -10.15
C VAL A 30 -12.03 0.93 -10.47
N ILE A 31 -12.08 0.33 -11.65
CA ILE A 31 -13.04 -0.72 -12.01
C ILE A 31 -12.88 -1.92 -11.08
N VAL A 32 -11.66 -2.39 -10.83
CA VAL A 32 -11.41 -3.50 -9.88
C VAL A 32 -11.85 -3.11 -8.47
N ASN A 33 -11.54 -1.90 -8.01
CA ASN A 33 -11.95 -1.42 -6.69
C ASN A 33 -13.48 -1.29 -6.55
N VAL A 34 -14.17 -0.81 -7.58
CA VAL A 34 -15.61 -0.58 -7.60
C VAL A 34 -16.41 -1.87 -7.85
N SER A 35 -15.83 -2.84 -8.58
CA SER A 35 -16.46 -4.12 -8.90
C SER A 35 -16.79 -4.99 -7.67
N GLY A 36 -16.34 -4.60 -6.47
CA GLY A 36 -16.55 -5.39 -5.26
C GLY A 36 -15.76 -6.69 -5.22
N ALA A 37 -14.88 -6.93 -6.21
CA ALA A 37 -13.98 -8.08 -6.26
C ALA A 37 -13.16 -8.21 -4.96
N SER A 38 -12.82 -7.08 -4.32
CA SER A 38 -12.15 -7.05 -3.01
C SER A 38 -12.87 -7.88 -1.93
N LYS A 39 -14.21 -7.95 -1.95
CA LYS A 39 -15.01 -8.72 -0.97
C LYS A 39 -14.95 -10.23 -1.23
N TYR A 40 -14.93 -10.62 -2.50
CA TYR A 40 -14.73 -12.02 -2.91
C TYR A 40 -13.29 -12.48 -2.66
N ILE A 41 -12.34 -11.61 -2.98
CA ILE A 41 -10.91 -11.79 -2.72
C ILE A 41 -10.68 -11.90 -1.22
N SER A 42 -11.26 -11.03 -0.38
CA SER A 42 -11.06 -11.10 1.07
C SER A 42 -11.64 -12.36 1.71
N LYS A 43 -12.79 -12.88 1.23
CA LYS A 43 -13.36 -14.15 1.71
C LYS A 43 -12.46 -15.34 1.37
N SER A 44 -11.91 -15.38 0.15
CA SER A 44 -10.98 -16.42 -0.28
C SER A 44 -9.64 -16.31 0.45
N LEU A 45 -9.11 -15.09 0.61
CA LEU A 45 -7.83 -14.83 1.26
C LEU A 45 -7.85 -15.03 2.78
N ASN A 46 -9.01 -14.95 3.43
CA ASN A 46 -9.16 -15.17 4.87
C ASN A 46 -9.28 -16.65 5.27
N LYS A 47 -9.64 -17.54 4.33
CA LYS A 47 -9.86 -18.95 4.67
C LYS A 47 -8.56 -19.65 5.11
N ASN A 48 -7.47 -19.39 4.38
CA ASN A 48 -6.14 -19.93 4.67
C ASN A 48 -5.06 -18.84 4.48
N VAL A 49 -4.51 -18.31 5.57
CA VAL A 49 -3.52 -17.22 5.51
C VAL A 49 -2.26 -17.59 4.70
N LEU A 50 -1.85 -18.86 4.72
CA LEU A 50 -0.69 -19.33 3.96
C LEU A 50 -0.97 -19.34 2.45
N LEU A 51 -2.14 -19.85 2.05
CA LEU A 51 -2.56 -19.86 0.65
C LEU A 51 -2.72 -18.43 0.13
N SER A 52 -3.22 -17.51 0.97
CA SER A 52 -3.38 -16.12 0.57
C SER A 52 -2.06 -15.38 0.39
N ILE A 53 -1.01 -15.72 1.15
CA ILE A 53 0.35 -15.20 0.88
C ILE A 53 0.83 -15.66 -0.50
N PHE A 54 0.69 -16.95 -0.81
CA PHE A 54 1.11 -17.48 -2.11
C PHE A 54 0.33 -16.86 -3.28
N LEU A 55 -1.01 -16.83 -3.19
CA LEU A 55 -1.86 -16.20 -4.20
C LEU A 55 -1.57 -14.72 -4.37
N ALA A 56 -1.39 -13.98 -3.26
CA ALA A 56 -1.06 -12.56 -3.31
C ALA A 56 0.31 -12.31 -3.96
N THR A 57 1.30 -13.18 -3.70
CA THR A 57 2.63 -13.10 -4.34
C THR A 57 2.53 -13.35 -5.84
N VAL A 58 1.78 -14.37 -6.27
CA VAL A 58 1.59 -14.68 -7.70
C VAL A 58 0.85 -13.55 -8.41
N VAL A 59 -0.23 -13.03 -7.82
CA VAL A 59 -0.97 -11.88 -8.38
C VAL A 59 -0.06 -10.66 -8.46
N GLY A 60 0.80 -10.43 -7.46
CA GLY A 60 1.80 -9.37 -7.49
C GLY A 60 2.85 -9.58 -8.59
N ALA A 61 3.28 -10.82 -8.83
CA ALA A 61 4.27 -11.12 -9.86
C ALA A 61 3.75 -10.89 -11.29
N PHE A 62 2.46 -11.10 -11.53
CA PHE A 62 1.84 -10.85 -12.85
C PHE A 62 1.21 -9.46 -12.98
N SER A 63 1.35 -8.61 -11.96
CA SER A 63 0.68 -7.32 -11.90
C SER A 63 1.53 -6.24 -12.58
N PRO A 64 0.99 -5.54 -13.61
CA PRO A 64 1.69 -4.44 -14.29
C PRO A 64 1.67 -3.13 -13.48
N PHE A 65 1.52 -3.21 -12.16
CA PHE A 65 1.40 -2.04 -11.30
C PHE A 65 2.78 -1.59 -10.82
N CYS A 66 3.17 -0.39 -11.27
CA CYS A 66 4.29 0.32 -10.68
C CYS A 66 4.05 0.59 -9.19
N SER A 67 5.12 0.82 -8.42
CA SER A 67 5.06 1.06 -6.96
C SER A 67 4.05 2.13 -6.53
N CYS A 68 3.71 3.07 -7.43
CA CYS A 68 2.72 4.13 -7.20
C CYS A 68 1.26 3.64 -7.28
N GLY A 69 0.96 2.67 -8.15
CA GLY A 69 -0.39 2.12 -8.33
C GLY A 69 -0.78 1.07 -7.28
N VAL A 70 0.21 0.44 -6.65
CA VAL A 70 0.02 -0.60 -5.63
C VAL A 70 -0.56 -0.05 -4.33
N ILE A 71 -0.26 1.20 -4.00
CA ILE A 71 -0.66 1.88 -2.76
C ILE A 71 -2.19 1.93 -2.56
N PRO A 72 -3.00 2.44 -3.52
CA PRO A 72 -4.45 2.48 -3.36
C PRO A 72 -5.08 1.08 -3.29
N ILE A 73 -4.53 0.11 -4.03
CA ILE A 73 -5.02 -1.28 -4.02
C ILE A 73 -4.82 -1.89 -2.64
N ILE A 74 -3.62 -1.76 -2.07
CA ILE A 74 -3.31 -2.28 -0.73
C ILE A 74 -4.17 -1.62 0.34
N THR A 75 -4.36 -0.31 0.26
CA THR A 75 -5.20 0.42 1.22
C THR A 75 -6.63 -0.13 1.21
N SER A 76 -7.22 -0.31 0.02
CA SER A 76 -8.55 -0.91 -0.14
C SER A 76 -8.64 -2.33 0.39
N LEU A 77 -7.60 -3.16 0.17
CA LEU A 77 -7.55 -4.54 0.69
C LEU A 77 -7.50 -4.57 2.23
N LEU A 78 -6.67 -3.71 2.84
CA LEU A 78 -6.54 -3.64 4.29
C LEU A 78 -7.81 -3.09 4.95
N ILE A 79 -8.46 -2.09 4.36
CA ILE A 79 -9.76 -1.59 4.82
C ILE A 79 -10.85 -2.67 4.67
N GLY A 80 -10.76 -3.50 3.62
CA GLY A 80 -11.62 -4.66 3.40
C GLY A 80 -11.37 -5.84 4.37
N GLY A 81 -10.44 -5.71 5.31
CA GLY A 81 -10.13 -6.74 6.31
C GLY A 81 -9.24 -7.88 5.80
N VAL A 82 -8.50 -7.67 4.69
CA VAL A 82 -7.48 -8.63 4.25
C VAL A 82 -6.33 -8.64 5.26
N PRO A 83 -5.83 -9.83 5.65
CA PRO A 83 -4.76 -9.91 6.64
C PRO A 83 -3.49 -9.22 6.14
N LEU A 84 -2.74 -8.62 7.06
CA LEU A 84 -1.54 -7.84 6.73
C LEU A 84 -0.42 -8.68 6.09
N ALA A 85 -0.37 -9.98 6.37
CA ALA A 85 0.66 -10.88 5.85
C ALA A 85 0.62 -11.05 4.31
N PRO A 86 -0.51 -11.43 3.67
CA PRO A 86 -0.63 -11.42 2.21
C PRO A 86 -0.32 -10.06 1.58
N VAL A 87 -0.76 -8.98 2.23
CA VAL A 87 -0.53 -7.61 1.76
C VAL A 87 0.97 -7.30 1.68
N MET A 88 1.75 -7.68 2.69
CA MET A 88 3.20 -7.47 2.68
C MET A 88 3.90 -8.24 1.55
N SER A 89 3.47 -9.48 1.28
CA SER A 89 4.03 -10.28 0.17
C SER A 89 3.71 -9.68 -1.20
N PHE A 90 2.47 -9.23 -1.42
CA PHE A 90 2.06 -8.54 -2.65
C PHE A 90 2.80 -7.23 -2.83
N TRP A 91 2.99 -6.47 -1.75
CA TRP A 91 3.68 -5.17 -1.77
C TRP A 91 5.11 -5.29 -2.28
N ILE A 92 5.86 -6.28 -1.78
CA ILE A 92 7.25 -6.50 -2.20
C ILE A 92 7.30 -7.09 -3.61
N ALA A 93 6.34 -7.96 -3.97
CA ALA A 93 6.32 -8.62 -5.26
C ALA A 93 6.02 -7.67 -6.43
N SER A 94 4.98 -6.84 -6.32
CA SER A 94 4.48 -6.04 -7.45
C SER A 94 5.51 -5.11 -8.09
N PRO A 95 6.28 -4.29 -7.36
CA PRO A 95 7.25 -3.40 -8.00
C PRO A 95 8.47 -4.15 -8.54
N SER A 96 8.71 -5.40 -8.12
CA SER A 96 9.99 -6.08 -8.34
C SER A 96 9.93 -7.26 -9.31
N MET A 97 8.75 -7.85 -9.54
CA MET A 97 8.51 -8.97 -10.47
C MET A 97 7.71 -8.59 -11.73
N ASP A 98 7.63 -7.30 -12.07
CA ASP A 98 6.87 -6.85 -13.23
C ASP A 98 7.39 -7.45 -14.57
N PRO A 99 6.50 -7.95 -15.46
CA PRO A 99 6.90 -8.58 -16.71
C PRO A 99 7.62 -7.61 -17.67
N GLU A 100 7.23 -6.34 -17.72
CA GLU A 100 7.88 -5.32 -18.54
C GLU A 100 9.33 -5.12 -18.10
N ILE A 101 9.54 -5.03 -16.78
CA ILE A 101 10.88 -4.87 -16.18
C ILE A 101 11.71 -6.14 -16.36
N PHE A 102 11.09 -7.32 -16.34
CA PHE A 102 11.79 -8.56 -16.63
C PHE A 102 12.33 -8.59 -18.06
N PHE A 103 11.51 -8.26 -19.07
CA PHE A 103 11.96 -8.21 -20.47
C PHE A 103 13.07 -7.17 -20.66
N LEU A 104 12.93 -5.99 -20.05
CA LEU A 104 13.98 -4.97 -20.09
C LEU A 104 15.27 -5.40 -19.37
N SER A 105 15.15 -6.10 -18.23
CA SER A 105 16.31 -6.64 -17.49
C SER A 105 17.05 -7.67 -18.34
N VAL A 106 16.32 -8.55 -19.01
CA VAL A 106 16.89 -9.58 -19.90
C VAL A 106 17.65 -8.92 -21.05
N ALA A 107 17.09 -7.86 -21.64
CA ALA A 107 17.73 -7.12 -22.73
C ALA A 107 18.99 -6.36 -22.28
N THR A 108 19.02 -5.86 -21.04
CA THR A 108 20.09 -4.96 -20.55
C THR A 108 21.21 -5.67 -19.80
N ILE A 109 20.89 -6.66 -18.96
CA ILE A 109 21.84 -7.32 -18.06
C ILE A 109 21.95 -8.84 -18.34
N GLY A 110 21.14 -9.34 -19.27
CA GLY A 110 21.18 -10.72 -19.72
C GLY A 110 20.30 -11.67 -18.91
N TRP A 111 20.20 -12.90 -19.42
CA TRP A 111 19.28 -13.93 -18.91
C TRP A 111 19.63 -14.41 -17.50
N LYS A 112 20.93 -14.62 -17.23
CA LYS A 112 21.42 -15.22 -15.98
C LYS A 112 21.05 -14.35 -14.78
N LEU A 113 21.36 -13.06 -14.82
CA LEU A 113 21.06 -12.15 -13.70
C LEU A 113 19.56 -11.91 -13.54
N SER A 114 18.83 -11.79 -14.65
CA SER A 114 17.40 -11.49 -14.65
C SER A 114 16.56 -12.62 -14.04
N VAL A 115 16.86 -13.87 -14.36
CA VAL A 115 16.20 -15.04 -13.76
C VAL A 115 16.50 -15.12 -12.27
N TRP A 116 17.76 -14.92 -11.88
CA TRP A 116 18.14 -14.90 -10.46
C TRP A 116 17.42 -13.81 -9.68
N ARG A 117 17.31 -12.60 -10.24
CA ARG A 117 16.55 -11.50 -9.66
C ARG A 117 15.07 -11.87 -9.48
N LEU A 118 14.44 -12.52 -10.46
CA LEU A 118 13.03 -12.90 -10.37
C LEU A 118 12.82 -13.96 -9.27
N VAL A 119 13.63 -15.02 -9.28
CA VAL A 119 13.55 -16.10 -8.30
C VAL A 119 13.85 -15.61 -6.89
N SER A 120 14.90 -14.80 -6.71
CA SER A 120 15.25 -14.25 -5.40
C SER A 120 14.14 -13.36 -4.86
N THR A 121 13.61 -12.47 -5.70
CA THR A 121 12.50 -11.59 -5.31
C THR A 121 11.28 -12.41 -4.93
N PHE A 122 10.96 -13.49 -5.67
CA PHE A 122 9.83 -14.35 -5.37
C PHE A 122 9.95 -14.98 -3.98
N ILE A 123 11.14 -15.50 -3.66
CA ILE A 123 11.40 -16.10 -2.35
C ILE A 123 11.38 -15.03 -1.25
N ILE A 124 11.93 -13.83 -1.49
CA ILE A 124 11.86 -12.69 -0.56
C ILE A 124 10.40 -12.34 -0.28
N SER A 125 9.57 -12.09 -1.30
CA SER A 125 8.17 -11.72 -1.13
C SER A 125 7.36 -12.76 -0.37
N LEU A 126 7.54 -14.04 -0.71
CA LEU A 126 6.88 -15.14 -0.01
C LEU A 126 7.30 -15.17 1.47
N SER A 127 8.61 -15.13 1.71
CA SER A 127 9.20 -15.14 3.04
C SER A 127 8.75 -13.94 3.87
N ALA A 128 8.60 -12.76 3.28
CA ALA A 128 8.10 -11.57 3.96
C ALA A 128 6.67 -11.76 4.48
N GLY A 129 5.80 -12.38 3.68
CA GLY A 129 4.44 -12.72 4.08
C GLY A 129 4.42 -13.73 5.23
N PHE A 130 5.22 -14.80 5.14
CA PHE A 130 5.33 -15.81 6.20
C PHE A 130 5.90 -15.25 7.50
N ILE A 131 6.98 -14.46 7.42
CA ILE A 131 7.58 -13.77 8.57
C ILE A 131 6.57 -12.83 9.20
N SER A 132 5.79 -12.09 8.39
CA SER A 132 4.76 -11.18 8.89
C SER A 132 3.68 -11.93 9.64
N HIS A 133 3.17 -13.04 9.09
CA HIS A 133 2.19 -13.89 9.77
C HIS A 133 2.71 -14.42 11.10
N PHE A 134 3.97 -14.86 11.12
CA PHE A 134 4.62 -15.38 12.32
C PHE A 134 4.87 -14.30 13.38
N ALA A 135 5.31 -13.10 12.96
CA ALA A 135 5.51 -11.95 13.84
C ALA A 135 4.20 -11.47 14.47
N ILE A 136 3.08 -11.57 13.74
CA ILE A 136 1.74 -11.27 14.27
C ILE A 136 1.36 -12.32 15.32
N LYS A 137 1.53 -13.62 15.02
CA LYS A 137 1.22 -14.71 15.97
C LYS A 137 2.04 -14.65 17.26
N ARG A 138 3.31 -14.22 17.18
CA ARG A 138 4.18 -14.03 18.36
C ARG A 138 3.88 -12.75 19.15
N GLY A 139 2.93 -11.91 18.70
CA GLY A 139 2.57 -10.66 19.37
C GLY A 139 3.62 -9.55 19.24
N TYR A 140 4.64 -9.72 18.40
CA TYR A 140 5.74 -8.77 18.23
C TYR A 140 5.27 -7.40 17.71
N LEU A 141 4.22 -7.43 16.89
CA LEU A 141 3.68 -6.25 16.20
C LEU A 141 2.67 -5.44 17.02
N GLY A 142 2.34 -5.87 18.25
CA GLY A 142 1.38 -5.20 19.13
C GLY A 142 -0.08 -5.41 18.70
N LYS A 143 -1.03 -4.90 19.51
CA LYS A 143 -2.48 -5.05 19.27
C LYS A 143 -3.00 -4.13 18.14
N GLU A 144 -2.29 -3.05 17.84
CA GLU A 144 -2.64 -2.10 16.77
C GLU A 144 -1.67 -2.24 15.60
N LEU A 145 -2.06 -3.05 14.60
CA LEU A 145 -1.25 -3.32 13.40
C LEU A 145 -1.29 -2.17 12.39
N LEU A 146 -2.43 -1.47 12.32
CA LEU A 146 -2.63 -0.33 11.45
C LEU A 146 -2.47 0.97 12.24
N ARG A 147 -1.84 1.97 11.62
CA ARG A 147 -1.81 3.32 12.17
C ARG A 147 -3.23 3.88 12.04
N ASP A 148 -3.75 4.49 13.10
CA ASP A 148 -5.01 5.25 13.09
C ASP A 148 -4.92 6.55 12.24
N GLY A 149 -4.47 6.43 10.99
CA GLY A 149 -4.48 7.49 9.99
C GLY A 149 -5.81 7.46 9.26
N LYS A 150 -6.75 8.30 9.69
CA LYS A 150 -8.14 8.42 9.18
C LYS A 150 -9.05 7.22 9.47
N GLN A 151 -8.91 6.59 10.65
CA GLN A 151 -10.13 6.16 11.29
C GLN A 151 -10.81 7.40 11.84
N SER A 152 -12.03 7.67 11.39
CA SER A 152 -12.95 8.52 12.14
C SER A 152 -13.11 7.90 13.53
N ARG A 153 -12.20 8.21 14.45
CA ARG A 153 -12.49 8.13 15.87
C ARG A 153 -13.73 9.00 16.03
N PRO A 154 -14.88 8.49 16.50
CA PRO A 154 -15.91 9.39 16.99
C PRO A 154 -15.22 10.19 18.09
N THR A 155 -14.99 11.47 17.85
CA THR A 155 -14.68 12.42 18.91
C THR A 155 -15.70 12.15 19.99
N LYS A 156 -15.27 11.62 21.14
CA LYS A 156 -16.14 11.56 22.31
C LYS A 156 -16.46 13.01 22.62
N THR A 157 -17.61 13.47 22.13
CA THR A 157 -18.15 14.79 22.37
C THR A 157 -18.17 14.99 23.87
N LEU A 158 -17.78 16.17 24.34
CA LEU A 158 -17.77 16.57 25.75
C LEU A 158 -19.11 16.22 26.47
N ASN A 159 -20.22 16.15 25.73
CA ASN A 159 -21.52 15.66 26.17
C ASN A 159 -21.54 14.20 26.65
N SER A 160 -20.70 13.32 26.10
CA SER A 160 -20.62 11.91 26.51
C SER A 160 -19.85 11.71 27.82
N LEU A 161 -18.92 12.63 28.15
CA LEU A 161 -18.28 12.68 29.48
C LEU A 161 -19.19 13.37 30.52
N LEU A 162 -20.01 14.33 30.10
CA LEU A 162 -21.08 14.88 30.93
C LEU A 162 -22.22 13.88 31.20
N GLN A 163 -22.49 12.96 30.27
CA GLN A 163 -23.53 11.94 30.49
C GLN A 163 -23.12 10.86 31.50
N GLU A 164 -21.83 10.49 31.58
CA GLU A 164 -21.35 9.55 32.62
C GLU A 164 -21.42 10.18 34.02
N SER A 165 -21.13 11.47 34.17
CA SER A 165 -21.26 12.16 35.47
C SER A 165 -22.73 12.36 35.87
N ILE A 166 -23.63 12.64 34.91
CA ILE A 166 -25.07 12.75 35.16
C ILE A 166 -25.71 11.39 35.50
N TYR A 167 -25.19 10.27 35.00
CA TYR A 167 -25.68 8.92 35.34
C TYR A 167 -25.39 8.53 36.79
N ILE A 168 -24.19 8.87 37.29
CA ILE A 168 -23.82 8.65 38.70
C ILE A 168 -24.67 9.54 39.62
N ILE A 169 -24.94 10.78 39.22
CA ILE A 169 -25.80 11.73 39.96
C ILE A 169 -27.26 11.24 39.97
N LYS A 170 -27.81 10.77 38.85
CA LYS A 170 -29.17 10.18 38.80
C LYS A 170 -29.31 8.93 39.66
N LYS A 171 -28.29 8.06 39.70
CA LYS A 171 -28.29 6.84 40.53
C LYS A 171 -28.24 7.16 42.03
N ALA A 172 -27.63 8.28 42.43
CA ALA A 172 -27.68 8.77 43.80
C ALA A 172 -29.07 9.36 44.16
N ILE A 173 -29.76 9.97 43.19
CA ILE A 173 -31.08 10.58 43.38
C ILE A 173 -32.21 9.53 43.41
N GLN A 174 -32.04 8.37 42.75
CA GLN A 174 -33.08 7.33 42.62
C GLN A 174 -33.32 6.47 43.88
N LYS A 175 -32.67 6.77 45.01
CA LYS A 175 -32.91 6.06 46.28
C LYS A 175 -34.09 6.61 47.09
N GLY A 176 -34.82 7.59 46.55
CA GLY A 176 -36.03 8.12 47.16
C GLY A 176 -37.08 8.50 46.11
N THR A 177 -38.27 7.94 46.28
CA THR A 177 -39.57 8.37 45.72
C THR A 177 -40.01 7.89 44.32
N SER A 178 -41.32 7.71 44.24
CA SER A 178 -42.09 6.82 43.37
C SER A 178 -42.53 7.47 42.04
N GLN A 179 -42.56 6.64 40.99
CA GLN A 179 -43.34 6.74 39.75
C GLN A 179 -42.93 7.72 38.63
N LYS A 180 -42.99 7.15 37.41
CA LYS A 180 -42.93 7.73 36.05
C LYS A 180 -41.58 8.19 35.52
N VAL A 181 -40.98 7.26 34.76
CA VAL A 181 -40.04 7.52 33.69
C VAL A 181 -40.78 8.27 32.59
N ASP A 182 -40.31 9.45 32.22
CA ASP A 182 -40.30 9.87 30.82
C ASP A 182 -39.37 11.06 30.56
N ALA A 183 -39.06 11.16 29.26
CA ALA A 183 -38.62 12.34 28.52
C ALA A 183 -37.10 12.54 28.34
N GLN A 184 -36.68 12.22 27.10
CA GLN A 184 -35.91 13.13 26.24
C GLN A 184 -36.27 14.58 26.55
N LEU A 185 -35.30 15.48 26.76
CA LEU A 185 -35.66 16.89 26.92
C LEU A 185 -35.63 17.59 25.57
N ILE A 186 -36.78 17.60 24.89
CA ILE A 186 -37.14 18.62 23.90
C ILE A 186 -38.62 18.96 24.08
N THR A 187 -38.87 20.23 24.37
CA THR A 187 -40.19 20.87 24.40
C THR A 187 -40.87 20.80 23.02
N VAL A 188 -42.08 20.20 23.02
CA VAL A 188 -43.35 20.48 22.29
C VAL A 188 -43.21 21.11 20.89
N GLU A 189 -43.71 20.53 19.79
CA GLU A 189 -45.15 20.50 19.49
C GLU A 189 -45.50 19.49 18.36
N THR A 190 -46.60 18.75 18.59
CA THR A 190 -47.48 18.02 17.63
C THR A 190 -46.87 17.23 16.44
N SER A 191 -47.07 15.91 16.53
CA SER A 191 -47.20 14.90 15.46
C SER A 191 -45.92 14.36 14.76
N SER A 192 -45.73 13.03 14.91
CA SER A 192 -44.83 12.13 14.16
C SER A 192 -43.39 11.92 14.69
N ILE A 193 -43.16 10.75 15.31
CA ILE A 193 -41.82 10.26 15.72
C ILE A 193 -41.17 9.55 14.52
N ARG A 194 -40.05 10.08 14.03
CA ARG A 194 -39.22 9.46 12.99
C ARG A 194 -37.82 9.18 13.57
N GLY A 195 -37.47 7.91 13.76
CA GLY A 195 -36.18 7.47 14.28
C GLY A 195 -35.36 6.74 13.22
N LYS A 196 -34.11 7.17 12.97
CA LYS A 196 -33.18 6.52 12.02
C LYS A 196 -32.34 5.44 12.73
N VAL A 197 -32.35 4.22 12.19
CA VAL A 197 -31.44 3.13 12.58
C VAL A 197 -30.60 2.75 11.36
N ASN A 198 -29.27 2.88 11.44
CA ASN A 198 -28.36 2.56 10.34
C ASN A 198 -27.91 1.08 10.43
N CYS A 199 -28.46 0.22 9.56
CA CYS A 199 -28.16 -1.22 9.51
C CYS A 199 -26.96 -1.61 8.60
N CYS A 200 -26.47 -0.76 7.68
CA CYS A 200 -25.31 -1.10 6.83
C CYS A 200 -24.35 0.11 6.69
N VAL A 201 -23.03 -0.13 6.75
CA VAL A 201 -21.99 0.93 6.61
C VAL A 201 -21.76 1.23 5.13
N SER A 202 -22.48 2.22 4.62
CA SER A 202 -22.07 2.98 3.44
C SER A 202 -22.58 4.41 3.59
N THR A 203 -21.74 5.38 3.29
CA THR A 203 -22.02 6.81 3.41
C THR A 203 -23.13 7.22 2.43
N ARG A 204 -24.39 7.20 2.89
CA ARG A 204 -25.46 8.13 2.50
C ARG A 204 -26.69 7.94 3.40
N GLU A 205 -27.12 9.03 4.02
CA GLU A 205 -28.41 9.13 4.72
C GLU A 205 -29.55 9.10 3.70
N GLU A 206 -30.50 8.21 3.88
CA GLU A 206 -31.86 8.34 3.34
C GLU A 206 -32.88 7.97 4.43
N ASP A 207 -33.99 8.71 4.45
CA ASP A 207 -35.03 8.64 5.47
C ASP A 207 -35.93 7.41 5.28
N VAL A 208 -36.07 6.58 6.32
CA VAL A 208 -37.04 5.48 6.34
C VAL A 208 -38.32 5.93 7.07
N VAL A 209 -39.46 5.76 6.41
CA VAL A 209 -40.81 5.91 7.00
C VAL A 209 -41.25 4.55 7.52
N ILE A 210 -41.57 4.45 8.81
CA ILE A 210 -42.07 3.23 9.46
C ILE A 210 -43.57 3.42 9.72
N ASN A 211 -44.40 2.52 9.18
CA ASN A 211 -45.80 2.37 9.58
C ASN A 211 -45.94 1.20 10.57
N ASP A 212 -46.91 1.37 11.48
CA ASP A 212 -47.02 0.70 12.77
C ASP A 212 -47.79 -0.62 12.70
N SER A 213 -47.15 -1.76 13.02
CA SER A 213 -47.77 -2.98 13.56
C SER A 213 -46.67 -3.94 14.06
N THR A 214 -46.59 -4.11 15.38
CA THR A 214 -45.68 -4.96 16.19
C THR A 214 -45.43 -6.40 15.66
N PRO A 215 -44.36 -7.16 16.04
CA PRO A 215 -43.31 -6.94 17.06
C PRO A 215 -41.84 -7.21 16.62
N ASN A 216 -40.87 -6.67 17.40
CA ASN A 216 -39.52 -7.16 17.71
C ASN A 216 -38.77 -8.14 16.78
N ASN A 217 -38.44 -7.75 15.55
CA ASN A 217 -37.20 -8.24 14.92
C ASN A 217 -36.80 -7.36 13.74
N VAL A 218 -35.84 -6.45 13.94
CA VAL A 218 -35.18 -5.78 12.81
C VAL A 218 -34.20 -6.79 12.21
N ILE A 219 -34.67 -7.59 11.25
CA ILE A 219 -33.80 -8.42 10.42
C ILE A 219 -33.15 -7.49 9.40
N CYS A 220 -31.94 -7.01 9.70
CA CYS A 220 -31.15 -6.26 8.72
C CYS A 220 -30.74 -7.25 7.59
N LYS A 221 -31.49 -7.27 6.48
CA LYS A 221 -31.03 -7.87 5.22
C LYS A 221 -30.13 -6.86 4.52
N CYS A 222 -28.81 -6.94 4.70
CA CYS A 222 -27.90 -6.27 3.78
C CYS A 222 -27.88 -7.12 2.49
N ASP A 223 -28.73 -6.74 1.53
CA ASP A 223 -28.69 -7.28 0.18
C ASP A 223 -27.27 -7.09 -0.40
N GLU A 224 -26.80 -8.07 -1.17
CA GLU A 224 -25.60 -7.88 -1.97
C GLU A 224 -25.76 -6.61 -2.81
N GLN A 225 -24.85 -5.65 -2.61
CA GLN A 225 -24.80 -4.42 -3.38
C GLN A 225 -24.71 -4.77 -4.87
N LYS A 226 -25.86 -4.71 -5.58
CA LYS A 226 -25.88 -4.70 -7.04
C LYS A 226 -25.25 -3.38 -7.50
N PRO A 227 -24.38 -3.41 -8.52
CA PRO A 227 -23.69 -2.21 -8.98
C PRO A 227 -24.67 -1.33 -9.74
N VAL A 228 -25.14 -0.24 -9.12
CA VAL A 228 -25.86 0.82 -9.83
C VAL A 228 -24.82 1.71 -10.50
N VAL A 229 -24.47 1.35 -11.73
CA VAL A 229 -23.55 2.11 -12.59
C VAL A 229 -24.29 3.35 -13.11
N ASN A 230 -24.31 4.42 -12.31
CA ASN A 230 -24.89 5.71 -12.71
C ASN A 230 -23.81 6.66 -13.27
N GLU A 231 -24.22 7.55 -14.18
CA GLU A 231 -23.49 8.74 -14.68
C GLU A 231 -22.78 9.55 -13.56
N LEU A 232 -23.40 9.62 -12.38
CA LEU A 232 -22.87 10.33 -11.21
C LEU A 232 -21.64 9.66 -10.58
N LEU A 233 -21.48 8.35 -10.79
CA LEU A 233 -20.32 7.57 -10.39
C LEU A 233 -19.13 7.92 -11.30
N TYR A 234 -19.34 8.12 -12.62
CA TYR A 234 -18.26 8.48 -13.55
C TYR A 234 -17.66 9.86 -13.24
N LYS A 235 -18.48 10.86 -12.93
CA LYS A 235 -18.00 12.18 -12.49
C LYS A 235 -17.26 12.14 -11.14
N ARG A 236 -17.71 11.30 -10.19
CA ARG A 236 -16.98 11.07 -8.93
C ARG A 236 -15.69 10.29 -9.14
N LEU A 237 -15.70 9.24 -9.96
CA LEU A 237 -14.53 8.48 -10.36
C LEU A 237 -13.48 9.42 -10.97
N PHE A 238 -13.89 10.25 -11.94
CA PHE A 238 -12.99 11.16 -12.62
C PHE A 238 -12.39 12.18 -11.66
N ASN A 239 -13.18 12.75 -10.75
CA ASN A 239 -12.68 13.75 -9.80
C ASN A 239 -11.75 13.16 -8.72
N GLU A 240 -12.07 11.97 -8.20
CA GLU A 240 -11.20 11.24 -7.26
C GLU A 240 -9.92 10.76 -7.94
N THR A 241 -10.04 10.26 -9.17
CA THR A 241 -8.92 9.89 -10.04
C THR A 241 -8.02 11.09 -10.33
N TRP A 242 -8.61 12.25 -10.65
CA TRP A 242 -7.87 13.46 -10.99
C TRP A 242 -7.10 14.00 -9.78
N LYS A 243 -7.72 13.98 -8.59
CA LYS A 243 -7.03 14.33 -7.33
C LYS A 243 -5.89 13.39 -7.01
N ALA A 244 -6.11 12.07 -7.12
CA ALA A 244 -5.08 11.07 -6.88
C ALA A 244 -3.93 11.21 -7.87
N SER A 245 -4.23 11.39 -9.16
CA SER A 245 -3.25 11.61 -10.22
C SER A 245 -2.43 12.88 -9.95
N PHE A 246 -3.08 14.00 -9.63
CA PHE A 246 -2.38 15.26 -9.36
C PHE A 246 -1.49 15.20 -8.12
N MET A 247 -1.90 14.45 -7.08
CA MET A 247 -1.07 14.18 -5.90
C MET A 247 0.17 13.35 -6.29
N VAL A 248 -0.02 12.26 -7.04
CA VAL A 248 1.07 11.37 -7.48
C VAL A 248 2.04 12.12 -8.38
N VAL A 249 1.55 12.90 -9.35
CA VAL A 249 2.37 13.72 -10.25
C VAL A 249 3.23 14.70 -9.47
N LYS A 250 2.68 15.37 -8.44
CA LYS A 250 3.46 16.30 -7.60
C LYS A 250 4.63 15.62 -6.88
N PHE A 251 4.43 14.42 -6.32
CA PHE A 251 5.50 13.67 -5.66
C PHE A 251 6.48 13.05 -6.66
N MET A 252 6.00 12.59 -7.83
CA MET A 252 6.84 12.05 -8.90
C MET A 252 7.75 13.10 -9.51
N SER A 253 7.26 14.34 -9.73
CA SER A 253 8.11 15.43 -10.20
C SER A 253 9.27 15.70 -9.24
N ILE A 254 9.04 15.66 -7.93
CA ILE A 254 10.12 15.81 -6.92
C ILE A 254 11.10 14.64 -7.00
N ALA A 255 10.62 13.40 -7.13
CA ALA A 255 11.46 12.22 -7.24
C ALA A 255 12.32 12.21 -8.53
N PHE A 256 11.76 12.63 -9.66
CA PHE A 256 12.48 12.75 -10.92
C PHE A 256 13.52 13.87 -10.88
N LEU A 257 13.22 15.01 -10.27
CA LEU A 257 14.19 16.08 -10.04
C LEU A 257 15.38 15.58 -9.22
N ILE A 258 15.12 14.88 -8.12
CA ILE A 258 16.18 14.30 -7.29
C ILE A 258 16.98 13.29 -8.11
N SER A 259 16.32 12.37 -8.82
CA SER A 259 16.97 11.35 -9.66
C SER A 259 17.86 11.96 -10.75
N ALA A 260 17.45 13.09 -11.33
CA ALA A 260 18.20 13.81 -12.35
C ALA A 260 19.46 14.49 -11.78
N VAL A 261 19.34 15.15 -10.61
CA VAL A 261 20.50 15.71 -9.89
C VAL A 261 21.49 14.60 -9.53
N LEU A 262 20.97 13.44 -9.17
CA LEU A 262 21.76 12.27 -8.81
C LEU A 262 22.63 11.74 -9.96
N LYS A 263 22.09 11.72 -11.19
CA LYS A 263 22.88 11.34 -12.39
C LYS A 263 24.04 12.31 -12.65
N LEU A 264 23.90 13.57 -12.25
CA LEU A 264 24.94 14.59 -12.36
C LEU A 264 25.99 14.50 -11.24
N TYR A 265 25.59 14.04 -10.05
CA TYR A 265 26.44 14.05 -8.87
C TYR A 265 27.16 12.71 -8.60
N LEU A 266 26.86 11.64 -9.36
CA LEU A 266 27.50 10.33 -9.18
C LEU A 266 28.67 10.13 -10.14
N PRO A 267 29.92 10.36 -9.69
CA PRO A 267 31.09 9.91 -10.43
C PRO A 267 31.08 8.37 -10.46
N GLN A 268 30.89 7.83 -11.66
CA GLN A 268 30.68 6.39 -11.89
C GLN A 268 31.93 5.58 -11.51
N ASP A 269 33.10 6.20 -11.57
CA ASP A 269 34.40 5.58 -11.32
C ASP A 269 34.64 5.29 -9.82
N ALA A 270 34.17 6.19 -8.95
CA ALA A 270 34.31 6.04 -7.51
C ALA A 270 33.44 4.89 -6.96
N ILE A 271 32.26 4.68 -7.57
CA ILE A 271 31.32 3.64 -7.14
C ILE A 271 31.71 2.28 -7.69
N ALA A 272 32.26 2.20 -8.90
CA ALA A 272 32.75 0.96 -9.48
C ALA A 272 33.86 0.32 -8.63
N SER A 273 34.78 1.12 -8.07
CA SER A 273 35.83 0.59 -7.18
C SER A 273 35.31 0.10 -5.83
N LEU A 274 34.31 0.77 -5.24
CA LEU A 274 33.67 0.32 -4.00
C LEU A 274 32.79 -0.93 -4.21
N MET A 275 32.10 -1.03 -5.35
CA MET A 275 31.16 -2.11 -5.66
C MET A 275 31.75 -3.25 -6.52
N GLY A 276 33.05 -3.19 -6.81
CA GLY A 276 33.78 -4.16 -7.62
C GLY A 276 34.07 -5.49 -6.90
N SER A 277 34.59 -6.46 -7.66
CA SER A 277 34.82 -7.85 -7.23
C SER A 277 35.79 -8.01 -6.06
N ASN A 278 36.68 -7.03 -5.81
CA ASN A 278 37.73 -7.16 -4.79
C ASN A 278 37.25 -6.87 -3.36
N ASN A 279 36.02 -6.39 -3.18
CA ASN A 279 35.48 -6.03 -1.87
C ASN A 279 34.39 -7.03 -1.42
N PRO A 280 34.59 -7.80 -0.33
CA PRO A 280 33.57 -8.72 0.18
C PRO A 280 32.32 -7.99 0.70
N PHE A 281 32.46 -6.71 1.07
CA PHE A 281 31.35 -5.86 1.50
C PHE A 281 30.62 -5.15 0.35
N ALA A 282 31.01 -5.39 -0.91
CA ALA A 282 30.41 -4.73 -2.07
C ALA A 282 28.89 -4.94 -2.15
N VAL A 283 28.39 -6.14 -1.81
CA VAL A 283 26.96 -6.47 -1.79
C VAL A 283 26.20 -5.64 -0.75
N VAL A 284 26.79 -5.43 0.43
CA VAL A 284 26.17 -4.65 1.52
C VAL A 284 26.15 -3.17 1.15
N ILE A 285 27.27 -2.64 0.62
CA ILE A 285 27.35 -1.26 0.15
C ILE A 285 26.36 -1.03 -0.98
N ALA A 286 26.25 -1.95 -1.94
CA ALA A 286 25.26 -1.87 -3.02
C ALA A 286 23.81 -1.91 -2.51
N THR A 287 23.53 -2.71 -1.48
CA THR A 287 22.20 -2.72 -0.84
C THR A 287 21.90 -1.40 -0.15
N LEU A 288 22.85 -0.87 0.65
CA LEU A 288 22.68 0.38 1.39
C LEU A 288 22.56 1.56 0.43
N VAL A 289 23.40 1.60 -0.60
CA VAL A 289 23.30 2.60 -1.66
C VAL A 289 21.97 2.43 -2.38
N GLY A 290 21.57 1.25 -2.85
CA GLY A 290 20.25 1.07 -3.49
C GLY A 290 19.08 1.51 -2.61
N THR A 291 19.16 1.19 -1.32
CA THR A 291 18.17 1.60 -0.31
C THR A 291 18.09 3.11 -0.14
N LEU A 292 19.25 3.78 -0.05
CA LEU A 292 19.37 5.21 0.21
C LEU A 292 19.16 6.06 -1.06
N PHE A 293 19.62 5.54 -2.19
CA PHE A 293 19.60 6.16 -3.51
C PHE A 293 18.24 6.15 -4.17
N TYR A 294 17.35 5.31 -3.65
CA TYR A 294 15.93 5.52 -3.80
C TYR A 294 15.44 5.56 -5.27
N SER A 295 16.00 4.68 -6.10
CA SER A 295 15.76 4.68 -7.56
C SER A 295 14.63 3.72 -7.94
N SER A 296 13.77 4.14 -8.87
CA SER A 296 12.76 3.26 -9.47
C SER A 296 13.44 2.17 -10.31
N ASN A 297 12.77 1.03 -10.52
CA ASN A 297 13.36 -0.07 -11.29
C ASN A 297 13.74 0.32 -12.72
N LEU A 298 12.97 1.20 -13.35
CA LEU A 298 13.22 1.68 -14.71
C LEU A 298 14.50 2.54 -14.77
N THR A 299 14.80 3.30 -13.72
CA THR A 299 16.02 4.13 -13.64
C THR A 299 17.21 3.35 -13.11
N ALA A 300 16.99 2.30 -12.33
CA ALA A 300 18.03 1.44 -11.77
C ALA A 300 18.70 0.56 -12.83
N LEU A 301 17.93 0.02 -13.79
CA LEU A 301 18.46 -0.91 -14.80
C LEU A 301 19.56 -0.31 -15.69
N PRO A 302 19.38 0.86 -16.35
CA PRO A 302 20.43 1.45 -17.18
C PRO A 302 21.66 1.86 -16.38
N LEU A 303 21.46 2.26 -15.12
CA LEU A 303 22.56 2.62 -14.21
C LEU A 303 23.40 1.38 -13.88
N VAL A 304 22.74 0.28 -13.52
CA VAL A 304 23.38 -0.99 -13.20
C VAL A 304 24.10 -1.57 -14.42
N SER A 305 23.48 -1.54 -15.61
CA SER A 305 24.15 -2.01 -16.83
C SER A 305 25.40 -1.19 -17.16
N GLY A 306 25.37 0.13 -16.96
CA GLY A 306 26.54 0.99 -17.11
C GLY A 306 27.64 0.62 -16.10
N LEU A 307 27.30 0.48 -14.82
CA LEU A 307 28.25 0.10 -13.76
C LEU A 307 28.84 -1.31 -13.96
N LEU A 308 28.06 -2.26 -14.48
CA LEU A 308 28.55 -3.60 -14.83
C LEU A 308 29.61 -3.54 -15.93
N SER A 309 29.46 -2.64 -16.91
CA SER A 309 30.50 -2.42 -17.93
C SER A 309 31.80 -1.81 -17.36
N LEU A 310 31.72 -1.14 -16.21
CA LEU A 310 32.85 -0.58 -15.47
C LEU A 310 33.45 -1.55 -14.43
N GLY A 311 33.01 -2.81 -14.41
CA GLY A 311 33.57 -3.85 -13.52
C GLY A 311 32.84 -4.05 -12.19
N MET A 312 31.61 -3.54 -12.04
CA MET A 312 30.77 -3.85 -10.88
C MET A 312 30.45 -5.36 -10.82
N ASN A 313 30.44 -5.93 -9.62
CA ASN A 313 30.06 -7.32 -9.42
C ASN A 313 28.56 -7.54 -9.71
N GLN A 314 28.22 -8.61 -10.43
CA GLN A 314 26.83 -9.02 -10.68
C GLN A 314 26.03 -9.30 -9.39
N ALA A 315 26.68 -9.80 -8.33
CA ALA A 315 26.03 -9.99 -7.02
C ALA A 315 25.57 -8.66 -6.40
N SER A 316 26.44 -7.63 -6.47
CA SER A 316 26.13 -6.27 -6.03
C SER A 316 25.00 -5.66 -6.86
N ALA A 317 25.03 -5.89 -8.18
CA ALA A 317 23.97 -5.49 -9.10
C ALA A 317 22.61 -6.06 -8.69
N LEU A 318 22.55 -7.38 -8.42
CA LEU A 318 21.33 -8.07 -8.01
C LEU A 318 20.80 -7.53 -6.67
N ALA A 319 21.68 -7.35 -5.67
CA ALA A 319 21.28 -6.81 -4.38
C ALA A 319 20.73 -5.37 -4.49
N PHE A 320 21.38 -4.52 -5.30
CA PHE A 320 20.91 -3.17 -5.61
C PHE A 320 19.53 -3.17 -6.28
N LEU A 321 19.32 -4.04 -7.27
CA LEU A 321 18.06 -4.15 -8.04
C LEU A 321 16.89 -4.71 -7.23
N ILE A 322 17.16 -5.45 -6.15
CA ILE A 322 16.12 -5.94 -5.22
C ILE A 322 15.80 -4.86 -4.18
N ALA A 323 16.84 -4.24 -3.61
CA ALA A 323 16.66 -3.27 -2.53
C ALA A 323 15.98 -1.98 -3.02
N GLY A 324 16.50 -1.37 -4.09
CA GLY A 324 16.04 -0.08 -4.61
C GLY A 324 14.52 0.07 -4.77
N PRO A 325 13.83 -0.80 -5.54
CA PRO A 325 12.40 -0.66 -5.79
C PRO A 325 11.53 -0.96 -4.57
N THR A 326 12.00 -1.82 -3.66
CA THR A 326 11.25 -2.14 -2.44
C THR A 326 11.36 -1.01 -1.42
N THR A 327 12.48 -0.29 -1.38
CA THR A 327 12.66 0.85 -0.48
C THR A 327 12.16 2.17 -1.09
N ALA A 328 11.25 2.08 -2.06
CA ALA A 328 10.49 3.17 -2.66
C ALA A 328 10.02 4.27 -1.66
N ILE A 329 10.44 5.56 -1.59
CA ILE A 329 9.81 6.67 -0.84
C ILE A 329 8.29 6.61 -0.96
N PRO A 330 7.67 6.49 -2.16
CA PRO A 330 6.22 6.31 -2.26
C PRO A 330 5.74 5.07 -1.53
N ALA A 331 6.45 3.94 -1.63
CA ALA A 331 6.10 2.72 -0.89
C ALA A 331 6.30 2.88 0.62
N MET A 332 7.42 3.45 1.07
CA MET A 332 7.75 3.73 2.46
C MET A 332 6.72 4.67 3.08
N VAL A 333 6.39 5.78 2.41
CA VAL A 333 5.37 6.73 2.87
C VAL A 333 4.00 6.05 2.97
N ALA A 334 3.66 5.20 2.01
CA ALA A 334 2.43 4.44 2.05
C ALA A 334 2.41 3.40 3.19
N VAL A 335 3.46 2.61 3.37
CA VAL A 335 3.58 1.66 4.49
C VAL A 335 3.52 2.41 5.82
N TRP A 336 4.21 3.55 5.94
CA TRP A 336 4.24 4.36 7.17
C TRP A 336 2.89 5.02 7.49
N GLY A 337 2.13 5.37 6.46
CA GLY A 337 0.79 5.97 6.57
C GLY A 337 -0.29 4.96 6.98
N ILE A 338 -0.12 3.69 6.59
CA ILE A 338 -1.13 2.64 6.83
C ILE A 338 -0.76 1.77 8.03
N ALA A 339 0.51 1.42 8.19
CA ALA A 339 0.99 0.48 9.18
C ALA A 339 1.71 1.18 10.34
N ASN A 340 1.78 0.49 11.47
CA ASN A 340 2.52 1.00 12.63
C ASN A 340 4.04 1.03 12.37
N ARG A 341 4.78 1.75 13.22
CA ARG A 341 6.25 1.87 13.10
C ARG A 341 6.99 0.53 13.15
N ARG A 342 6.40 -0.49 13.79
CA ARG A 342 6.99 -1.84 13.91
C ARG A 342 6.86 -2.63 12.62
N VAL A 343 5.70 -2.61 11.97
CA VAL A 343 5.48 -3.20 10.64
C VAL A 343 6.42 -2.55 9.64
N PHE A 344 6.52 -1.22 9.67
CA PHE A 344 7.42 -0.49 8.79
C PHE A 344 8.89 -0.87 8.99
N ALA A 345 9.36 -0.97 10.24
CA ALA A 345 10.71 -1.42 10.54
C ALA A 345 10.94 -2.85 10.04
N LEU A 346 9.99 -3.75 10.28
CA LEU A 346 10.04 -5.13 9.82
C LEU A 346 10.13 -5.21 8.29
N TYR A 347 9.33 -4.42 7.58
CA TYR A 347 9.35 -4.30 6.13
C TYR A 347 10.74 -3.91 5.60
N ILE A 348 11.32 -2.81 6.09
CA ILE A 348 12.64 -2.34 5.65
C ILE A 348 13.74 -3.35 6.00
N SER A 349 13.74 -3.86 7.24
CA SER A 349 14.72 -4.85 7.66
C SER A 349 14.66 -6.09 6.77
N PHE A 350 13.46 -6.54 6.42
CA PHE A 350 13.27 -7.71 5.57
C PHE A 350 13.78 -7.48 4.15
N SER A 351 13.50 -6.31 3.55
CA SER A 351 14.01 -5.97 2.22
C SER A 351 15.54 -5.89 2.18
N ILE A 352 16.17 -5.24 3.16
CA ILE A 352 17.63 -5.10 3.25
C ILE A 352 18.28 -6.47 3.48
N VAL A 353 17.80 -7.22 4.47
CA VAL A 353 18.35 -8.56 4.79
C VAL A 353 18.13 -9.51 3.62
N GLY A 354 16.95 -9.50 2.98
CA GLY A 354 16.67 -10.30 1.79
C GLY A 354 17.61 -9.97 0.64
N ALA A 355 17.80 -8.69 0.32
CA ALA A 355 18.71 -8.26 -0.74
C ALA A 355 20.17 -8.70 -0.47
N ILE A 356 20.65 -8.55 0.77
CA ILE A 356 22.01 -8.99 1.15
C ILE A 356 22.14 -10.51 1.05
N VAL A 357 21.20 -11.26 1.63
CA VAL A 357 21.24 -12.73 1.63
C VAL A 357 21.24 -13.28 0.21
N PHE A 358 20.33 -12.80 -0.65
CA PHE A 358 20.27 -13.27 -2.03
C PHE A 358 21.42 -12.76 -2.89
N GLY A 359 21.96 -11.58 -2.62
CA GLY A 359 23.18 -11.07 -3.25
C GLY A 359 24.39 -11.95 -2.93
N PHE A 360 24.62 -12.28 -1.66
CA PHE A 360 25.68 -13.21 -1.27
C PHE A 360 25.43 -14.63 -1.76
N LEU A 361 24.18 -15.10 -1.76
CA LEU A 361 23.83 -16.40 -2.31
C LEU A 361 24.21 -16.49 -3.80
N TYR A 362 23.90 -15.45 -4.58
CA TYR A 362 24.32 -15.36 -5.97
C TYR A 362 25.85 -15.37 -6.10
N LEU A 363 26.55 -14.63 -5.25
CA LEU A 363 28.02 -14.57 -5.24
C LEU A 363 28.70 -15.93 -4.98
N ILE A 364 28.07 -16.80 -4.18
CA ILE A 364 28.63 -18.12 -3.85
C ILE A 364 28.37 -19.15 -4.97
N ILE A 365 27.28 -18.98 -5.72
CA ILE A 365 26.84 -19.93 -6.74
C ILE A 365 27.51 -19.67 -8.11
N ILE A 366 27.86 -18.42 -8.39
CA ILE A 366 28.50 -17.95 -9.63
C ILE A 366 30.00 -17.87 -9.45
#